data_AF-A0A2D3VXE3-F1
#
_entry.id   AF-A0A2D3VXE3-F1
#
_cell.length_a   1.000
_cell.length_b   1.000
_cell.length_c   1.000
_cell.angle_alpha   90.00
_cell.angle_beta   90.00
_cell.angle_gamma   90.00
#
_symmetry.space_group_name_H-M   'P 1'
#
loop_
_entity.id
_entity.type
_entity.pdbx_description
1 polymer ?
#
loop_
_entity_poly.entity_id
_entity_poly.type
_entity_poly.pdbx_seq_one_letter_code
_entity_poly.pdbx_strand_id
1 'polypeptide(L)'
;MSLFDKEELRRLLYETKNELLNDGKDEASAERLTRREFVKWLGSYTDTLKETIQANVTLPVHERAERIKKQRMDFHFFRTTYFPHYYYLPGKSALQEGLEEVYARIATVKRGEKFAIGAPRGHGKTTDAHLVFVLWCIVNDLKHFITLFSDAIELAETIIESIKAELEENDNLKADFEHATGIGKVWKIGDIVTKNGIRVKGFGSGKRVRGIKHGVWRPDHAGIDDLENDENVRSRDQRDKLESW
;
A
#
# COMPACT_ATOMS: atom_id res chain seq x y z
N MET A 1 -2.85 14.24 1.40
CA MET A 1 -2.31 14.15 0.02
C MET A 1 -2.51 12.72 -0.47
N SER A 2 -2.91 12.51 -1.73
CA SER A 2 -3.02 11.14 -2.30
C SER A 2 -1.61 10.59 -2.57
N LEU A 3 -1.39 9.29 -2.40
CA LEU A 3 -0.09 8.65 -2.61
C LEU A 3 0.39 8.74 -4.07
N PHE A 4 -0.56 8.64 -4.99
CA PHE A 4 -0.43 8.88 -6.42
C PHE A 4 -1.82 9.18 -6.99
N ASP A 5 -1.89 9.67 -8.22
CA ASP A 5 -3.16 9.89 -8.91
C ASP A 5 -3.65 8.56 -9.54
N LYS A 6 -4.69 7.99 -8.93
CA LYS A 6 -5.29 6.73 -9.40
C LYS A 6 -6.04 6.92 -10.72
N GLU A 7 -6.59 8.10 -10.98
CA GLU A 7 -7.31 8.41 -12.22
C GLU A 7 -6.33 8.58 -13.38
N GLU A 8 -5.18 9.22 -13.13
CA GLU A 8 -4.07 9.31 -14.09
C GLU A 8 -3.57 7.92 -14.49
N LEU A 9 -3.29 7.05 -13.51
CA LEU A 9 -2.84 5.69 -13.80
C LEU A 9 -3.88 4.90 -14.59
N ARG A 10 -5.16 4.96 -14.20
CA ARG A 10 -6.24 4.30 -14.95
C ARG A 10 -6.33 4.80 -16.38
N ARG A 11 -6.22 6.11 -16.58
CA ARG A 11 -6.24 6.73 -17.91
C ARG A 11 -5.07 6.24 -18.76
N LEU A 12 -3.84 6.25 -18.22
CA LEU A 12 -2.65 5.75 -18.90
C LEU A 12 -2.86 4.30 -19.40
N LEU A 13 -3.35 3.42 -18.52
CA LEU A 13 -3.58 2.01 -18.86
C LEU A 13 -4.64 1.85 -19.95
N TYR A 14 -5.74 2.60 -19.85
CA TYR A 14 -6.84 2.57 -20.81
C TYR A 14 -6.43 3.09 -22.18
N GLU A 15 -5.81 4.28 -22.24
CA GLU A 15 -5.35 4.91 -23.49
C GLU A 15 -4.32 4.02 -24.19
N THR A 16 -3.30 3.55 -23.45
CA THR A 16 -2.28 2.66 -24.01
C THR A 16 -2.89 1.39 -24.59
N LYS A 17 -3.82 0.74 -23.88
CA LYS A 17 -4.45 -0.50 -24.37
C LYS A 17 -5.26 -0.23 -25.64
N ASN A 18 -6.05 0.85 -25.67
CA ASN A 18 -6.90 1.17 -26.81
C ASN A 18 -6.12 1.61 -28.04
N GLU A 19 -5.06 2.39 -27.88
CA GLU A 19 -4.17 2.76 -28.99
C GLU A 19 -3.57 1.51 -29.64
N LEU A 20 -3.06 0.57 -28.83
CA LEU A 20 -2.49 -0.67 -29.35
C LEU A 20 -3.51 -1.54 -30.10
N LEU A 21 -4.75 -1.61 -29.60
CA LEU A 21 -5.84 -2.33 -30.28
C LEU A 21 -6.23 -1.64 -31.60
N ASN A 22 -6.31 -0.31 -31.61
CA ASN A 22 -6.61 0.48 -32.81
C ASN A 22 -5.49 0.35 -33.86
N ASP A 23 -4.25 0.17 -33.43
CA ASP A 23 -3.08 -0.13 -34.28
C ASP A 23 -3.05 -1.59 -34.78
N GLY A 24 -4.10 -2.37 -34.53
CA GLY A 24 -4.27 -3.73 -35.03
C GLY A 24 -3.50 -4.79 -34.25
N LYS A 25 -3.03 -4.50 -33.03
CA LYS A 25 -2.48 -5.55 -32.15
C LYS A 25 -3.61 -6.44 -31.64
N ASP A 26 -3.30 -7.73 -31.49
CA ASP A 26 -4.18 -8.65 -30.77
C ASP A 26 -4.22 -8.31 -29.28
N GLU A 27 -5.25 -8.79 -28.58
CA GLU A 27 -5.50 -8.48 -27.17
C GLU A 27 -4.35 -8.90 -26.25
N ALA A 28 -3.74 -10.07 -26.46
CA ALA A 28 -2.64 -10.55 -25.63
C ALA A 28 -1.37 -9.69 -25.83
N SER A 29 -1.10 -9.28 -27.07
CA SER A 29 -0.03 -8.34 -27.39
C SER A 29 -0.27 -6.97 -26.77
N ALA A 30 -1.50 -6.46 -26.84
CA ALA A 30 -1.88 -5.18 -26.23
C ALA A 30 -1.67 -5.23 -24.71
N GLU A 31 -2.18 -6.25 -24.02
CA GLU A 31 -2.01 -6.41 -22.57
C GLU A 31 -0.54 -6.48 -22.14
N ARG A 32 0.29 -7.24 -22.86
CA ARG A 32 1.72 -7.34 -22.56
C ARG A 32 2.45 -6.00 -22.73
N LEU A 33 2.09 -5.21 -23.73
CA LEU A 33 2.70 -3.92 -24.00
C LEU A 33 2.20 -2.84 -23.03
N THR A 34 0.90 -2.80 -22.73
CA THR A 34 0.34 -1.95 -21.66
C THR A 34 1.02 -2.26 -20.33
N ARG A 35 1.24 -3.54 -20.02
CA ARG A 35 1.97 -3.94 -18.81
C ARG A 35 3.42 -3.42 -18.79
N ARG A 36 4.07 -3.38 -19.95
CA ARG A 36 5.44 -2.83 -20.07
C ARG A 36 5.45 -1.33 -19.85
N GLU A 37 4.48 -0.60 -20.38
CA GLU A 37 4.35 0.85 -20.13
C GLU A 37 4.03 1.13 -18.66
N PHE A 38 3.17 0.33 -18.03
CA PHE A 38 2.95 0.41 -16.59
C PHE A 38 4.25 0.27 -15.79
N VAL A 39 5.07 -0.74 -16.08
CA VAL A 39 6.35 -0.94 -15.35
C VAL A 39 7.30 0.24 -15.54
N LYS A 40 7.30 0.89 -16.71
CA LYS A 40 8.10 2.11 -16.92
C LYS A 40 7.57 3.27 -16.09
N TRP A 41 6.26 3.53 -16.16
CA TRP A 41 5.61 4.57 -15.35
C TRP A 41 5.86 4.36 -13.86
N LEU A 42 5.76 3.11 -13.39
CA LEU A 42 6.00 2.73 -12.00
C LEU A 42 7.44 3.01 -11.58
N GLY A 43 8.42 2.78 -12.46
CA GLY A 43 9.81 3.16 -12.25
C GLY A 43 9.97 4.66 -12.03
N SER A 44 9.46 5.47 -12.97
CA SER A 44 9.51 6.94 -12.86
C SER A 44 8.82 7.46 -11.59
N TYR A 45 7.63 6.93 -11.28
CA TYR A 45 6.90 7.26 -10.05
C TYR A 45 7.74 6.94 -8.80
N THR A 46 8.35 5.76 -8.76
CA THR A 46 9.16 5.32 -7.63
C THR A 46 10.39 6.21 -7.46
N ASP A 47 11.06 6.58 -8.55
CA ASP A 47 12.23 7.47 -8.51
C ASP A 47 11.88 8.84 -7.93
N THR A 48 10.78 9.46 -8.38
CA THR A 48 10.29 10.73 -7.81
C THR A 48 9.91 10.60 -6.33
N LEU A 49 9.31 9.47 -5.95
CA LEU A 49 8.96 9.21 -4.56
C LEU A 49 10.22 9.09 -3.68
N LYS A 50 11.25 8.38 -4.16
CA LYS A 50 12.53 8.24 -3.46
C LYS A 50 13.21 9.58 -3.24
N GLU A 51 13.24 10.45 -4.25
CA GLU A 51 13.76 11.83 -4.12
C GLU A 51 13.03 12.61 -3.02
N THR A 52 11.69 12.50 -2.98
CA THR A 52 10.86 13.15 -1.96
C THR A 52 11.18 12.63 -0.55
N ILE A 53 11.36 11.31 -0.40
CA ILE A 53 11.68 10.69 0.89
C ILE A 53 13.06 11.13 1.40
N GLN A 54 14.05 11.20 0.51
CA GLN A 54 15.43 11.57 0.86
C GLN A 54 15.57 13.04 1.26
N ALA A 55 14.63 13.91 0.86
CA ALA A 55 14.60 15.32 1.27
C ALA A 55 14.17 15.54 2.73
N ASN A 56 13.81 14.47 3.46
CA ASN A 56 13.32 14.57 4.84
C ASN A 56 14.42 14.88 5.86
N VAL A 57 14.01 15.50 6.96
CA VAL A 57 14.88 15.76 8.11
C VAL A 57 15.14 14.46 8.87
N THR A 58 16.41 14.20 9.17
CA THR A 58 16.83 13.06 10.00
C THR A 58 16.49 13.28 11.47
N LEU A 59 15.93 12.26 12.12
CA LEU A 59 15.58 12.30 13.54
C LEU A 59 16.81 12.30 14.46
N PRO A 60 16.71 12.91 15.65
CA PRO A 60 17.80 12.93 16.63
C PRO A 60 18.07 11.53 17.23
N VAL A 61 19.35 11.23 17.45
CA VAL A 61 19.80 9.91 17.96
C VAL A 61 19.49 9.71 19.45
N HIS A 62 19.53 10.76 20.27
CA HIS A 62 19.53 10.68 21.74
C HIS A 62 18.20 10.30 22.40
N GLU A 63 17.13 10.10 21.63
CA GLU A 63 15.79 9.69 22.13
C GLU A 63 15.24 8.44 21.42
N ARG A 64 16.13 7.69 20.77
CA ARG A 64 15.73 6.54 19.93
C ARG A 64 14.90 5.51 20.68
N ALA A 65 15.29 5.15 21.90
CA ALA A 65 14.61 4.10 22.67
C ALA A 65 13.18 4.51 23.05
N GLU A 66 13.02 5.73 23.58
CA GLU A 66 11.73 6.33 23.93
C GLU A 66 10.83 6.47 22.69
N ARG A 67 11.40 6.92 21.56
CA ARG A 67 10.69 7.09 20.30
C ARG A 67 10.14 5.76 19.77
N ILE A 68 10.98 4.71 19.74
CA ILE A 68 10.57 3.34 19.35
C ILE A 68 9.47 2.80 20.26
N LYS A 69 9.54 3.05 21.57
CA LYS A 69 8.50 2.62 22.51
C LYS A 69 7.19 3.38 22.31
N LYS A 70 7.26 4.70 22.10
CA LYS A 70 6.10 5.57 21.95
C LYS A 70 5.34 5.27 20.66
N GLN A 71 6.02 5.15 19.52
CA GLN A 71 5.36 4.87 18.24
C GLN A 71 4.60 3.53 18.22
N ARG A 72 5.05 2.55 19.02
CA ARG A 72 4.39 1.25 19.10
C ARG A 72 3.04 1.35 19.80
N MET A 73 2.85 2.35 20.66
CA MET A 73 1.61 2.59 21.39
C MET A 73 0.73 3.66 20.75
N ASP A 74 1.31 4.48 19.87
CA ASP A 74 0.66 5.64 19.28
C ASP A 74 0.96 5.69 17.77
N PHE A 75 -0.01 5.24 16.99
CA PHE A 75 0.07 5.26 15.52
C PHE A 75 0.16 6.69 14.95
N HIS A 76 -0.46 7.67 15.61
CA HIS A 76 -0.34 9.06 15.19
C HIS A 76 1.10 9.54 15.34
N PHE A 77 1.71 9.23 16.48
CA PHE A 77 3.11 9.53 16.71
C PHE A 77 3.99 8.82 15.66
N PHE A 78 3.72 7.55 15.33
CA PHE A 78 4.42 6.86 14.25
C PHE A 78 4.34 7.62 12.92
N ARG A 79 3.14 7.92 12.43
CA ARG A 79 2.98 8.50 11.09
C ARG A 79 3.57 9.91 10.96
N THR A 80 3.43 10.73 12.00
CA THR A 80 3.96 12.11 12.01
C THR A 80 5.47 12.18 12.23
N THR A 81 6.05 11.18 12.90
CA THR A 81 7.48 11.12 13.17
C THR A 81 8.29 10.57 12.00
N TYR A 82 7.82 9.47 11.40
CA TYR A 82 8.58 8.76 10.36
C TYR A 82 8.22 9.17 8.93
N PHE A 83 7.08 9.85 8.72
CA PHE A 83 6.62 10.23 7.38
C PHE A 83 6.27 11.73 7.27
N PRO A 84 7.21 12.64 7.60
CA PRO A 84 6.95 14.08 7.58
C PRO A 84 6.56 14.60 6.19
N HIS A 85 7.01 13.95 5.11
CA HIS A 85 6.62 14.27 3.72
C HIS A 85 5.14 14.01 3.42
N TYR A 86 4.49 13.08 4.11
CA TYR A 86 3.04 12.86 3.99
C TYR A 86 2.22 13.65 5.01
N TYR A 87 2.77 13.89 6.20
CA TYR A 87 2.07 14.48 7.35
C TYR A 87 2.72 15.80 7.82
N TYR A 88 3.00 16.70 6.87
CA TYR A 88 3.59 18.02 7.14
C TYR A 88 2.60 19.02 7.77
N LEU A 89 1.28 18.80 7.62
CA LEU A 89 0.27 19.65 8.23
C LEU A 89 0.02 19.24 9.69
N PRO A 90 0.01 20.20 10.63
CA PRO A 90 -0.27 19.91 12.03
C PRO A 90 -1.74 19.53 12.23
N GLY A 91 -1.99 18.61 13.17
CA GLY A 91 -3.32 18.21 13.62
C GLY A 91 -3.80 16.85 13.13
N LYS A 92 -5.07 16.56 13.40
CA LYS A 92 -5.75 15.32 13.02
C LYS A 92 -7.10 15.67 12.41
N SER A 93 -7.47 14.96 11.35
CA SER A 93 -8.86 14.95 10.90
C SER A 93 -9.70 13.99 11.74
N ALA A 94 -11.00 14.24 11.87
CA ALA A 94 -11.92 13.34 12.58
C ALA A 94 -11.88 11.89 12.03
N LEU A 95 -11.65 11.74 10.72
CA LEU A 95 -11.46 10.42 10.11
C LEU A 95 -10.21 9.72 10.64
N GLN A 96 -9.10 10.45 10.72
CA GLN A 96 -7.84 9.90 11.22
C GLN A 96 -7.94 9.51 12.70
N GLU A 97 -8.62 10.32 13.52
CA GLU A 97 -8.87 9.99 14.93
C GLU A 97 -9.68 8.69 15.06
N GLY A 98 -10.77 8.56 14.30
CA GLY A 98 -11.56 7.32 14.30
C GLY A 98 -10.80 6.09 13.80
N LEU A 99 -9.91 6.27 12.82
CA LEU A 99 -9.10 5.17 12.26
C LEU A 99 -7.96 4.73 13.19
N GLU A 100 -7.40 5.63 14.00
CA GLU A 100 -6.34 5.29 14.95
C GLU A 100 -6.77 4.18 15.93
N GLU A 101 -7.99 4.28 16.47
CA GLU A 101 -8.55 3.24 17.35
C GLU A 101 -8.75 1.91 16.59
N VAL A 102 -9.21 1.98 15.34
CA VAL A 102 -9.41 0.81 14.49
C VAL A 102 -8.08 0.10 14.23
N TYR A 103 -7.04 0.84 13.84
CA TYR A 103 -5.71 0.28 13.60
C TYR A 103 -5.13 -0.39 14.83
N ALA A 104 -5.26 0.23 16.01
CA ALA A 104 -4.82 -0.35 17.26
C ALA A 104 -5.52 -1.69 17.57
N ARG A 105 -6.84 -1.78 17.32
CA ARG A 105 -7.56 -3.05 17.51
C ARG A 105 -7.18 -4.10 16.46
N ILE A 106 -7.10 -3.74 15.17
CA ILE A 106 -6.68 -4.65 14.09
C ILE A 106 -5.28 -5.21 14.35
N ALA A 107 -4.37 -4.40 14.88
CA ALA A 107 -3.01 -4.82 15.21
C ALA A 107 -2.92 -5.76 16.42
N THR A 108 -3.85 -5.68 17.39
CA THR A 108 -3.76 -6.40 18.66
C THR A 108 -4.69 -7.62 18.77
N VAL A 109 -5.77 -7.67 17.99
CA VAL A 109 -6.78 -8.74 18.04
C VAL A 109 -6.23 -10.06 17.48
N LYS A 110 -6.31 -11.13 18.30
CA LYS A 110 -5.91 -12.51 17.90
C LYS A 110 -6.96 -13.26 17.07
N ARG A 111 -8.25 -12.90 17.19
CA ARG A 111 -9.38 -13.62 16.55
C ARG A 111 -9.76 -13.08 15.17
N GLY A 112 -9.05 -12.07 14.66
CA GLY A 112 -9.42 -11.30 13.48
C GLY A 112 -10.52 -10.28 13.77
N GLU A 113 -10.42 -9.12 13.12
CA GLU A 113 -11.43 -8.06 13.15
C GLU A 113 -11.79 -7.67 11.72
N LYS A 114 -13.06 -7.39 11.48
CA LYS A 114 -13.55 -6.87 10.20
C LYS A 114 -13.98 -5.43 10.40
N PHE A 115 -13.48 -4.54 9.57
CA PHE A 115 -13.82 -3.14 9.58
C PHE A 115 -13.97 -2.65 8.15
N ALA A 116 -15.02 -1.88 7.89
CA ALA A 116 -15.27 -1.23 6.61
C ALA A 116 -15.82 0.17 6.88
N ILE A 117 -15.30 1.17 6.17
CA ILE A 117 -15.75 2.55 6.26
C ILE A 117 -15.86 3.15 4.86
N GLY A 118 -17.01 3.72 4.55
CA GLY A 118 -17.17 4.59 3.39
C GLY A 118 -16.69 5.98 3.77
N ALA A 119 -15.73 6.54 3.02
CA ALA A 119 -15.18 7.82 3.39
C ALA A 119 -14.80 8.64 2.13
N PRO A 120 -14.83 9.99 2.21
CA PRO A 120 -14.72 10.87 1.03
C PRO A 120 -13.35 10.82 0.33
N ARG A 121 -13.33 11.06 -1.00
CA ARG A 121 -12.10 11.17 -1.81
C ARG A 121 -11.18 12.30 -1.30
N GLY A 122 -9.88 12.20 -1.53
CA GLY A 122 -8.91 13.28 -1.23
C GLY A 122 -8.38 13.33 0.22
N HIS A 123 -8.85 12.46 1.12
CA HIS A 123 -8.43 12.45 2.53
C HIS A 123 -7.20 11.59 2.85
N GLY A 124 -6.44 11.13 1.85
CA GLY A 124 -5.19 10.37 2.06
C GLY A 124 -5.35 8.99 2.69
N LYS A 125 -6.52 8.34 2.53
CA LYS A 125 -6.83 7.06 3.19
C LYS A 125 -5.92 5.93 2.74
N THR A 126 -5.61 5.85 1.45
CA THR A 126 -4.69 4.84 0.90
C THR A 126 -3.30 5.01 1.50
N THR A 127 -2.82 6.25 1.64
CA THR A 127 -1.55 6.55 2.30
C THR A 127 -1.56 6.07 3.75
N ASP A 128 -2.62 6.37 4.49
CA ASP A 128 -2.71 6.04 5.92
C ASP A 128 -2.91 4.53 6.17
N ALA A 129 -3.88 3.90 5.49
CA ALA A 129 -4.31 2.52 5.74
C ALA A 129 -3.49 1.45 4.98
N HIS A 130 -3.01 1.73 3.76
CA HIS A 130 -2.36 0.73 2.90
C HIS A 130 -0.85 0.92 2.79
N LEU A 131 -0.33 2.11 3.08
CA LEU A 131 1.11 2.35 3.15
C LEU A 131 1.60 2.43 4.60
N VAL A 132 1.17 3.44 5.35
CA VAL A 132 1.74 3.75 6.68
C VAL A 132 1.36 2.71 7.73
N PHE A 133 0.09 2.28 7.78
CA PHE A 133 -0.34 1.21 8.68
C PHE A 133 0.35 -0.13 8.37
N VAL A 134 0.56 -0.44 7.09
CA VAL A 134 1.30 -1.64 6.67
C VAL A 134 2.76 -1.56 7.13
N LEU A 135 3.42 -0.41 6.95
CA LEU A 135 4.77 -0.17 7.45
C LEU A 135 4.84 -0.26 8.97
N TRP A 136 3.85 0.26 9.69
CA TRP A 136 3.76 0.14 11.15
C TRP A 136 3.67 -1.32 11.60
N CYS A 137 2.87 -2.12 10.89
CA CYS A 137 2.76 -3.56 11.10
C CYS A 137 4.07 -4.29 10.80
N ILE A 138 4.79 -3.86 9.76
CA ILE A 138 6.09 -4.41 9.38
C ILE A 138 7.13 -4.15 10.46
N VAL A 139 7.37 -2.89 10.83
CA VAL A 139 8.49 -2.54 11.72
C VAL A 139 8.32 -3.03 13.17
N ASN A 140 7.07 -3.29 13.58
CA ASN A 140 6.74 -3.77 14.92
C ASN A 140 6.44 -5.27 15.02
N ASP A 141 6.57 -6.02 13.91
CA ASP A 141 6.23 -7.46 13.82
C ASP A 141 4.78 -7.77 14.25
N LEU A 142 3.84 -6.91 13.87
CA LEU A 142 2.43 -7.05 14.27
C LEU A 142 1.66 -8.02 13.36
N LYS A 143 2.15 -8.21 12.13
CA LYS A 143 1.56 -9.06 11.09
C LYS A 143 2.65 -9.78 10.33
N HIS A 144 2.35 -10.94 9.75
CA HIS A 144 3.32 -11.81 9.07
C HIS A 144 3.01 -11.97 7.59
N PHE A 145 1.73 -11.89 7.20
CA PHE A 145 1.30 -11.99 5.81
C PHE A 145 0.15 -11.01 5.54
N ILE A 146 0.53 -9.89 4.94
CA ILE A 146 -0.36 -8.79 4.57
C ILE A 146 -0.75 -8.93 3.10
N THR A 147 -2.04 -8.78 2.81
CA THR A 147 -2.56 -8.78 1.43
C THR A 147 -3.29 -7.49 1.13
N LEU A 148 -2.99 -6.87 -0.01
CA LEU A 148 -3.63 -5.64 -0.48
C LEU A 148 -4.48 -5.95 -1.70
N PHE A 149 -5.73 -5.50 -1.70
CA PHE A 149 -6.69 -5.71 -2.77
C PHE A 149 -7.16 -4.39 -3.34
N SER A 150 -7.27 -4.34 -4.66
CA SER A 150 -7.88 -3.22 -5.37
C SER A 150 -8.62 -3.70 -6.62
N ASP A 151 -9.41 -2.84 -7.26
CA ASP A 151 -10.10 -3.17 -8.51
C ASP A 151 -9.08 -3.57 -9.60
N ALA A 152 -7.99 -2.83 -9.71
CA ALA A 152 -6.85 -3.11 -10.59
C ALA A 152 -5.61 -3.59 -9.82
N ILE A 153 -4.89 -4.58 -10.36
CA ILE A 153 -3.66 -5.09 -9.74
C ILE A 153 -2.56 -4.02 -9.72
N GLU A 154 -2.50 -3.18 -10.75
CA GLU A 154 -1.54 -2.08 -10.90
C GLU A 154 -1.61 -1.11 -9.71
N LEU A 155 -2.81 -0.85 -9.15
CA LEU A 155 -2.96 0.00 -7.97
C LEU A 155 -2.31 -0.61 -6.73
N ALA A 156 -2.57 -1.90 -6.49
CA ALA A 156 -1.97 -2.61 -5.36
C ALA A 156 -0.45 -2.72 -5.50
N GLU A 157 0.04 -2.91 -6.73
CA GLU A 157 1.47 -2.94 -7.03
C GLU A 157 2.14 -1.59 -6.80
N THR A 158 1.52 -0.48 -7.22
CA THR A 158 2.03 0.86 -6.95
C THR A 158 2.17 1.12 -5.45
N ILE A 159 1.19 0.72 -4.64
CA ILE A 159 1.27 0.85 -3.17
C ILE A 159 2.44 0.02 -2.60
N ILE A 160 2.64 -1.20 -3.11
CA ILE A 160 3.75 -2.06 -2.67
C ILE A 160 5.10 -1.47 -3.07
N GLU A 161 5.21 -0.85 -4.25
CA GLU A 161 6.42 -0.12 -4.64
C GLU A 161 6.67 1.10 -3.74
N SER A 162 5.63 1.82 -3.32
CA SER A 162 5.78 2.87 -2.30
C SER A 162 6.27 2.33 -0.96
N ILE A 163 5.77 1.17 -0.52
CA ILE A 163 6.26 0.49 0.70
C ILE A 163 7.75 0.16 0.56
N LYS A 164 8.19 -0.34 -0.60
CA LYS A 164 9.60 -0.63 -0.86
C LYS A 164 10.44 0.64 -0.82
N ALA A 165 9.99 1.72 -1.47
CA ALA A 165 10.69 3.01 -1.45
C ALA A 165 10.89 3.53 -0.02
N GLU A 166 9.86 3.46 0.82
CA GLU A 166 9.98 3.83 2.23
C GLU A 166 10.97 2.95 2.99
N LEU A 167 10.90 1.63 2.82
CA LEU A 167 11.85 0.72 3.50
C LEU A 167 13.29 0.92 3.01
N GLU A 168 13.50 1.32 1.76
CA GLU A 168 14.82 1.50 1.16
C GLU A 168 15.44 2.88 1.40
N GLU A 169 14.65 3.94 1.43
CA GLU A 169 15.15 5.32 1.40
C GLU A 169 14.85 6.11 2.67
N ASN A 170 13.85 5.72 3.48
CA ASN A 170 13.47 6.49 4.65
C ASN A 170 14.49 6.33 5.79
N ASP A 171 15.37 7.31 5.94
CA ASP A 171 16.43 7.29 6.94
C ASP A 171 15.91 7.30 8.39
N ASN A 172 14.73 7.86 8.62
CA ASN A 172 14.08 7.84 9.93
C ASN A 172 13.65 6.42 10.31
N LEU A 173 13.08 5.67 9.36
CA LEU A 173 12.77 4.27 9.57
C LEU A 173 14.05 3.44 9.73
N LYS A 174 15.07 3.65 8.89
CA LYS A 174 16.34 2.90 8.97
C LYS A 174 17.03 3.09 10.32
N ALA A 175 17.08 4.32 10.81
CA ALA A 175 17.71 4.64 12.08
C ALA A 175 17.09 3.85 13.24
N ASP A 176 15.77 3.68 13.25
CA ASP A 176 15.05 3.07 14.36
C ASP A 176 14.73 1.59 14.15
N PHE A 177 14.60 1.13 12.91
CA PHE A 177 14.11 -0.20 12.53
C PHE A 177 14.98 -0.89 11.46
N GLU A 178 16.29 -0.84 11.64
CA GLU A 178 17.28 -1.48 10.75
C GLU A 178 16.94 -2.95 10.41
N HIS A 179 16.35 -3.68 11.36
CA HIS A 179 15.95 -5.08 11.20
C HIS A 179 14.84 -5.30 10.17
N ALA A 180 14.04 -4.27 9.88
CA ALA A 180 12.91 -4.33 8.95
C ALA A 180 13.18 -3.59 7.62
N THR A 181 14.05 -2.57 7.64
CA THR A 181 14.32 -1.67 6.51
C THR A 181 15.40 -2.17 5.54
N GLY A 182 15.32 -1.77 4.27
CA GLY A 182 16.18 -2.17 3.16
C GLY A 182 15.60 -3.32 2.34
N ILE A 183 16.38 -3.78 1.35
CA ILE A 183 15.96 -4.85 0.44
C ILE A 183 15.77 -6.17 1.22
N GLY A 184 14.56 -6.74 1.11
CA GLY A 184 14.19 -8.01 1.73
C GLY A 184 14.51 -9.24 0.88
N LYS A 185 14.08 -10.42 1.35
CA LYS A 185 14.36 -11.73 0.73
C LYS A 185 13.67 -11.92 -0.63
N VAL A 186 12.47 -11.39 -0.79
CA VAL A 186 11.73 -11.37 -2.05
C VAL A 186 11.36 -9.92 -2.30
N TRP A 187 11.68 -9.39 -3.49
CA TRP A 187 11.57 -7.96 -3.76
C TRP A 187 11.04 -7.70 -5.17
N LYS A 188 9.87 -8.28 -5.48
CA LYS A 188 9.25 -8.22 -6.81
C LYS A 188 8.09 -7.23 -6.79
N ILE A 189 7.74 -6.70 -7.96
CA ILE A 189 6.54 -5.87 -8.15
C ILE A 189 5.33 -6.66 -7.65
N GLY A 190 4.61 -6.08 -6.69
CA GLY A 190 3.40 -6.66 -6.11
C GLY A 190 3.59 -7.81 -5.11
N ASP A 191 4.82 -8.25 -4.82
CA ASP A 191 5.07 -9.36 -3.89
C ASP A 191 6.45 -9.23 -3.25
N ILE A 192 6.46 -8.82 -1.98
CA ILE A 192 7.69 -8.62 -1.20
C ILE A 192 7.70 -9.45 0.07
N VAL A 193 8.90 -9.80 0.52
CA VAL A 193 9.18 -10.36 1.85
C VAL A 193 10.30 -9.50 2.44
N THR A 194 9.98 -8.74 3.49
CA THR A 194 10.89 -7.81 4.18
C THR A 194 12.03 -8.53 4.90
N LYS A 195 13.03 -7.79 5.42
CA LYS A 195 14.17 -8.37 6.14
C LYS A 195 13.76 -9.18 7.38
N ASN A 196 12.77 -8.70 8.12
CA ASN A 196 12.18 -9.41 9.26
C ASN A 196 11.16 -10.50 8.85
N GLY A 197 11.05 -10.81 7.56
CA GLY A 197 10.31 -11.98 7.08
C GLY A 197 8.81 -11.77 6.92
N ILE A 198 8.33 -10.53 6.91
CA ILE A 198 6.91 -10.19 6.71
C ILE A 198 6.64 -10.12 5.22
N ARG A 199 5.59 -10.81 4.76
CA ARG A 199 5.20 -10.81 3.35
C ARG A 199 4.10 -9.78 3.10
N VAL A 200 4.23 -9.00 2.04
CA VAL A 200 3.17 -8.12 1.52
C VAL A 200 2.89 -8.50 0.07
N LYS A 201 1.62 -8.75 -0.27
CA LYS A 201 1.23 -9.17 -1.62
C LYS A 201 -0.03 -8.46 -2.12
N GLY A 202 0.05 -7.95 -3.35
CA GLY A 202 -1.04 -7.27 -4.05
C GLY A 202 -1.89 -8.24 -4.86
N PHE A 203 -3.19 -7.94 -4.93
CA PHE A 203 -4.17 -8.66 -5.73
C PHE A 203 -5.11 -7.67 -6.43
N GLY A 204 -5.41 -7.94 -7.70
CA GLY A 204 -6.53 -7.33 -8.40
C GLY A 204 -7.82 -8.09 -8.13
N SER A 205 -8.95 -7.41 -8.32
CA SER A 205 -10.28 -7.99 -8.21
C SER A 205 -10.46 -9.23 -9.12
N GLY A 206 -11.27 -10.20 -8.67
CA GLY A 206 -11.57 -11.42 -9.43
C GLY A 206 -10.46 -12.48 -9.48
N LYS A 207 -9.28 -12.24 -8.92
CA LYS A 207 -8.23 -13.27 -8.79
C LYS A 207 -8.58 -14.27 -7.69
N ARG A 208 -8.29 -15.55 -7.90
CA ARG A 208 -8.46 -16.60 -6.88
C ARG A 208 -7.36 -16.48 -5.83
N VAL A 209 -7.75 -16.15 -4.60
CA VAL A 209 -6.80 -15.95 -3.47
C VAL A 209 -6.82 -17.12 -2.47
N ARG A 210 -7.66 -18.13 -2.72
CA ARG A 210 -7.74 -19.33 -1.87
C ARG A 210 -6.41 -20.11 -1.86
N GLY A 211 -5.96 -20.50 -0.67
CA GLY A 211 -4.80 -21.39 -0.49
C GLY A 211 -3.43 -20.69 -0.44
N ILE A 212 -3.39 -19.36 -0.53
CA ILE A 212 -2.12 -18.62 -0.37
C ILE A 212 -1.59 -18.74 1.06
N LYS A 213 -0.26 -18.87 1.18
CA LYS A 213 0.44 -18.95 2.46
C LYS A 213 1.84 -18.35 2.36
N HIS A 214 2.38 -17.97 3.50
CA HIS A 214 3.77 -17.57 3.71
C HIS A 214 4.36 -18.42 4.83
N GLY A 215 5.02 -19.53 4.46
CA GLY A 215 5.42 -20.55 5.43
C GLY A 215 4.20 -21.16 6.15
N VAL A 216 4.13 -20.98 7.46
CA VAL A 216 3.00 -21.40 8.31
C VAL A 216 1.86 -20.38 8.35
N TRP A 217 2.11 -19.15 7.89
CA TRP A 217 1.18 -18.04 8.01
C TRP A 217 0.19 -18.02 6.84
N ARG A 218 -1.09 -17.88 7.17
CA ARG A 218 -2.13 -17.39 6.24
C ARG A 218 -2.17 -15.86 6.30
N PRO A 219 -2.85 -15.19 5.34
CA PRO A 219 -3.09 -13.77 5.46
C PRO A 219 -3.68 -13.42 6.84
N ASP A 220 -2.97 -12.58 7.59
CA ASP A 220 -3.36 -12.12 8.93
C ASP A 220 -3.71 -10.62 8.96
N HIS A 221 -3.60 -9.97 7.79
CA HIS A 221 -4.21 -8.67 7.48
C HIS A 221 -4.59 -8.60 5.99
N ALA A 222 -5.78 -8.08 5.71
CA ALA A 222 -6.27 -7.80 4.37
C ALA A 222 -6.70 -6.33 4.28
N GLY A 223 -5.96 -5.54 3.52
CA GLY A 223 -6.32 -4.16 3.17
C GLY A 223 -7.05 -4.16 1.84
N ILE A 224 -8.21 -3.52 1.79
CA ILE A 224 -9.07 -3.46 0.59
C ILE A 224 -9.33 -1.99 0.27
N ASP A 225 -9.03 -1.55 -0.95
CA ASP A 225 -9.24 -0.18 -1.39
C ASP A 225 -9.82 -0.12 -2.79
N ASP A 226 -10.73 0.83 -3.04
CA ASP A 226 -11.32 1.09 -4.36
C ASP A 226 -11.75 -0.19 -5.11
N LEU A 227 -12.56 -1.06 -4.48
CA LEU A 227 -13.14 -2.22 -5.16
C LEU A 227 -14.21 -1.84 -6.19
N GLU A 228 -14.83 -0.66 -6.04
CA GLU A 228 -15.87 -0.16 -6.92
C GLU A 228 -15.31 0.92 -7.84
N ASN A 229 -15.58 0.78 -9.14
CA ASN A 229 -15.29 1.78 -10.17
C ASN A 229 -16.62 2.14 -10.88
N ASP A 230 -16.75 3.39 -11.33
CA ASP A 230 -17.99 3.96 -11.90
C ASP A 230 -18.53 3.16 -13.10
N GLU A 231 -17.67 2.43 -13.81
CA GLU A 231 -18.06 1.49 -14.87
C GLU A 231 -18.67 0.18 -14.32
N ASN A 232 -18.05 -0.42 -13.30
CA ASN A 232 -18.50 -1.67 -12.67
C ASN A 232 -19.85 -1.50 -11.94
N VAL A 233 -20.12 -0.31 -11.38
CA VAL A 233 -21.37 -0.02 -10.68
C VAL A 233 -22.56 0.06 -11.64
N ARG A 234 -22.34 0.40 -12.91
CA ARG A 234 -23.40 0.52 -13.93
C ARG A 234 -23.90 -0.83 -14.42
N SER A 235 -23.04 -1.86 -14.44
CA SER A 235 -23.41 -3.22 -14.85
C SER A 235 -23.86 -4.05 -13.65
N ARG A 236 -25.10 -4.55 -13.66
CA ARG A 236 -25.61 -5.46 -12.62
C ARG A 236 -24.79 -6.75 -12.54
N ASP A 237 -24.44 -7.32 -13.69
CA ASP A 237 -23.64 -8.55 -13.78
C ASP A 237 -22.23 -8.41 -13.20
N GLN A 238 -21.60 -7.24 -13.34
CA GLN A 238 -20.28 -7.00 -12.74
C GLN A 238 -20.36 -6.80 -11.23
N ARG A 239 -21.42 -6.16 -10.73
CA ARG A 239 -21.68 -6.07 -9.28
C ARG A 239 -21.91 -7.45 -8.66
N ASP A 240 -22.75 -8.28 -9.28
CA ASP A 240 -23.03 -9.63 -8.77
C ASP A 240 -21.75 -10.51 -8.79
N LYS A 241 -20.86 -10.32 -9.77
CA LYS A 241 -19.54 -10.98 -9.82
C LYS A 241 -18.57 -10.49 -8.74
N LEU A 242 -18.59 -9.20 -8.41
CA LEU A 242 -17.76 -8.64 -7.34
C LEU A 242 -18.28 -9.05 -5.96
N GLU A 243 -19.60 -9.09 -5.76
CA GLU A 243 -20.23 -9.53 -4.51
C GLU A 243 -20.00 -11.02 -4.24
N SER A 244 -19.97 -11.84 -5.29
CA SER A 244 -19.72 -13.28 -5.18
C SER A 244 -18.23 -13.66 -5.03
N TRP A 245 -17.31 -12.71 -5.15
CA TRP A 245 -15.87 -12.92 -5.03
C TRP A 245 -15.38 -12.84 -3.58
#